data_AF-A0A4V1UFW4-F1
#
_entry.id   AF-A0A4V1UFW4-F1
#
_cell.length_a   1.000
_cell.length_b   1.000
_cell.length_c   1.000
_cell.angle_alpha   90.00
_cell.angle_beta   90.00
_cell.angle_gamma   90.00
#
_symmetry.space_group_name_H-M   'P 1'
#
loop_
_entity.id
_entity.type
_entity.pdbx_description
1 polymer ?
#
loop_
_entity_poly.entity_id
_entity_poly.type
_entity_poly.pdbx_seq_one_letter_code
_entity_poly.pdbx_strand_id
1 'polypeptide(L)'
;ASTLCGSCSNVCPVKIDIHNQLWKWRQEISAAGYSGKGKDLAMKSMAAMLARPAAYRFSGKSARWMLRTIPGLAKSKKLNAWYKQREMPEAPKESFRDWYVKNKK
;
A
#
# COMPACT_ATOMS: atom_id res chain seq x y z
N ALA A 1 -0.48 -6.41 -10.19
CA ALA A 1 -1.55 -5.53 -9.68
C ALA A 1 -1.52 -4.20 -10.44
N SER A 2 -2.67 -3.66 -10.86
CA SER A 2 -2.74 -2.36 -11.56
C SER A 2 -3.10 -1.23 -10.58
N THR A 3 -2.32 -0.15 -10.61
CA THR A 3 -2.54 1.08 -9.80
C THR A 3 -3.48 2.07 -10.47
N LEU A 4 -4.08 1.70 -11.62
CA LEU A 4 -4.94 2.58 -12.43
C LEU A 4 -4.25 3.89 -12.88
N CYS A 5 -2.94 3.85 -13.15
CA CYS A 5 -2.17 5.02 -13.60
C CYS A 5 -2.45 5.46 -15.05
N GLY A 6 -3.31 4.76 -15.81
CA GLY A 6 -3.70 5.13 -17.18
C GLY A 6 -2.65 4.91 -18.27
N SER A 7 -1.40 4.55 -17.93
CA SER A 7 -0.29 4.39 -18.89
C SER A 7 -0.64 3.47 -20.07
N CYS A 8 -1.31 2.34 -19.82
CA CYS A 8 -1.71 1.39 -20.87
C CYS A 8 -2.63 2.02 -21.93
N SER A 9 -3.58 2.88 -21.53
CA SER A 9 -4.45 3.56 -22.49
C SER A 9 -3.74 4.69 -23.22
N ASN A 10 -2.75 5.33 -22.59
CA ASN A 10 -1.97 6.38 -23.23
C ASN A 10 -1.13 5.83 -24.40
N VAL A 11 -0.45 4.70 -24.18
CA VAL A 11 0.45 4.08 -25.18
C VAL A 11 -0.29 3.25 -26.22
N CYS A 12 -1.58 2.97 -26.02
CA CYS A 12 -2.34 2.09 -26.91
C CYS A 12 -2.56 2.75 -28.29
N PRO A 13 -2.10 2.14 -29.39
CA PRO A 13 -2.24 2.70 -30.74
C PRO A 13 -3.70 2.73 -31.21
N VAL A 14 -4.50 1.75 -30.78
CA VAL A 14 -5.92 1.59 -31.15
C VAL A 14 -6.88 2.19 -30.11
N LYS A 15 -6.37 2.91 -29.11
CA LYS A 15 -7.15 3.66 -28.09
C LYS A 15 -8.21 2.84 -27.36
N ILE A 16 -7.89 1.59 -27.00
CA ILE A 16 -8.75 0.78 -26.14
C ILE A 16 -8.82 1.41 -24.74
N ASP A 17 -10.04 1.56 -24.24
CA ASP A 17 -10.34 2.15 -22.92
C ASP A 17 -10.10 1.18 -21.75
N ILE A 18 -8.92 0.57 -21.69
CA ILE A 18 -8.65 -0.51 -20.73
C ILE A 18 -8.62 -0.04 -19.28
N HIS A 19 -8.12 1.17 -19.00
CA HIS A 19 -8.00 1.65 -17.62
C HIS A 19 -9.36 1.90 -16.95
N ASN A 20 -10.31 2.52 -17.67
CA ASN A 20 -11.66 2.72 -17.16
C ASN A 20 -12.44 1.42 -17.10
N GLN A 21 -12.28 0.52 -18.08
CA GLN A 21 -12.87 -0.81 -18.02
C GLN A 21 -12.41 -1.56 -16.77
N LEU A 22 -11.11 -1.58 -16.48
CA LEU A 22 -10.59 -2.21 -15.25
C LEU A 22 -11.17 -1.60 -13.97
N TRP A 23 -11.42 -0.28 -13.95
CA TRP A 23 -12.06 0.39 -12.81
C TRP A 23 -13.54 0.02 -12.67
N LYS A 24 -14.30 -0.04 -13.78
CA LYS A 24 -15.71 -0.48 -13.80
C LYS A 24 -15.86 -1.92 -13.34
N TRP A 25 -15.07 -2.83 -13.91
CA TRP A 25 -15.08 -4.25 -13.52
C TRP A 25 -14.77 -4.46 -12.05
N ARG A 26 -13.87 -3.67 -11.45
CA ARG A 26 -13.61 -3.75 -10.01
C ARG A 26 -14.84 -3.42 -9.17
N GLN A 27 -15.68 -2.48 -9.61
CA GLN A 27 -16.93 -2.14 -8.92
C GLN A 27 -17.95 -3.26 -9.07
N GLU A 28 -18.13 -3.79 -10.28
CA GLU A 28 -19.05 -4.90 -10.54
C GLU A 28 -18.69 -6.16 -9.74
N ILE A 29 -17.40 -6.55 -9.77
CA ILE A 29 -16.89 -7.70 -9.01
C ILE A 29 -17.05 -7.48 -7.49
N SER A 30 -16.82 -6.26 -7.01
CA SER A 30 -16.97 -5.96 -5.58
C SER A 30 -18.44 -5.94 -5.16
N ALA A 31 -19.34 -5.39 -5.98
CA ALA A 31 -20.78 -5.35 -5.73
C ALA A 31 -21.38 -6.77 -5.75
N ALA A 32 -20.89 -7.63 -6.64
CA ALA A 32 -21.26 -9.04 -6.69
C ALA A 32 -20.63 -9.89 -5.57
N GLY A 33 -19.84 -9.31 -4.66
CA GLY A 33 -19.27 -9.98 -3.49
C GLY A 33 -18.05 -10.87 -3.77
N TYR A 34 -17.49 -10.82 -4.99
CA TYR A 34 -16.35 -11.64 -5.40
C TYR A 34 -14.98 -11.07 -4.95
N SER A 35 -14.95 -9.93 -4.26
CA SER A 35 -13.70 -9.33 -3.74
C SER A 35 -13.15 -10.04 -2.49
N GLY A 36 -13.97 -10.79 -1.77
CA GLY A 36 -13.61 -11.52 -0.56
C GLY A 36 -13.62 -10.64 0.70
N LYS A 37 -14.37 -11.06 1.73
CA LYS A 37 -14.63 -10.26 2.95
C LYS A 37 -13.36 -9.78 3.67
N GLY A 38 -12.33 -10.62 3.73
CA GLY A 38 -11.05 -10.25 4.37
C GLY A 38 -10.33 -9.12 3.63
N LYS A 39 -10.36 -9.12 2.30
CA LYS A 39 -9.81 -8.04 1.49
C LYS A 39 -10.62 -6.76 1.66
N ASP A 40 -11.95 -6.84 1.66
CA ASP A 40 -12.81 -5.67 1.82
C ASP A 40 -12.58 -4.99 3.17
N LEU A 41 -12.50 -5.77 4.24
CA LEU A 41 -12.18 -5.25 5.57
C LEU A 41 -10.80 -4.61 5.61
N ALA A 42 -9.79 -5.25 5.01
CA ALA A 42 -8.44 -4.70 4.92
C ALA A 42 -8.40 -3.38 4.13
N MET A 43 -9.14 -3.27 3.02
CA MET A 43 -9.19 -2.04 2.24
C MET A 43 -9.92 -0.92 2.98
N LYS A 44 -11.02 -1.23 3.67
CA LYS A 44 -11.76 -0.26 4.50
C LYS A 44 -10.91 0.24 5.67
N SER A 45 -10.18 -0.64 6.35
CA SER A 45 -9.29 -0.26 7.44
C SER A 45 -8.12 0.59 6.96
N MET A 46 -7.50 0.25 5.83
CA MET A 46 -6.47 1.08 5.19
C MET A 46 -7.02 2.46 4.82
N ALA A 47 -8.20 2.55 4.22
CA ALA A 47 -8.83 3.83 3.88
C ALA A 47 -9.05 4.70 5.13
N ALA A 48 -9.61 4.13 6.20
CA ALA A 48 -9.87 4.82 7.45
C ALA A 48 -8.59 5.32 8.14
N MET A 49 -7.49 4.58 8.02
CA MET A 49 -6.19 4.89 8.60
C MET A 49 -5.45 5.97 7.78
N LEU A 50 -5.44 5.84 6.45
CA LEU A 50 -4.77 6.78 5.54
C LEU A 50 -5.50 8.13 5.46
N ALA A 51 -6.83 8.15 5.64
CA ALA A 51 -7.61 9.39 5.69
C ALA A 51 -7.35 10.24 6.94
N ARG A 52 -6.70 9.68 7.98
CA ARG A 52 -6.47 10.36 9.26
C ARG A 52 -4.97 10.62 9.50
N PRO A 53 -4.47 11.86 9.32
CA PRO A 53 -3.04 12.15 9.43
C PRO A 53 -2.41 11.75 10.76
N ALA A 54 -3.12 11.92 11.88
CA ALA A 54 -2.61 11.54 13.20
C ALA A 54 -2.44 10.00 13.32
N ALA A 55 -3.43 9.23 12.89
CA ALA A 55 -3.38 7.76 12.89
C ALA A 55 -2.28 7.25 11.96
N TYR A 56 -2.17 7.80 10.75
CA TYR A 56 -1.11 7.48 9.82
C TYR A 56 0.28 7.75 10.41
N ARG A 57 0.51 8.92 11.01
CA ARG A 57 1.80 9.24 11.65
C ARG A 57 2.14 8.31 12.80
N PHE A 58 1.18 8.06 13.68
CA PHE A 58 1.36 7.14 14.81
C PHE A 58 1.74 5.74 14.33
N SER A 59 0.97 5.21 13.39
CA SER A 59 1.22 3.89 12.83
C SER A 59 2.56 3.77 12.12
N GLY A 60 3.01 4.80 11.39
CA GLY A 60 4.31 4.82 10.73
C GLY A 60 5.46 4.78 11.74
N LYS A 61 5.33 5.50 12.87
CA LYS A 61 6.31 5.46 13.97
C LYS A 61 6.33 4.07 14.63
N SER A 62 5.17 3.52 14.95
CA SER A 62 5.04 2.19 15.56
C SER A 62 5.55 1.08 14.64
N ALA A 63 5.24 1.14 13.35
CA ALA A 63 5.72 0.18 12.36
C ALA A 63 7.25 0.23 12.23
N ARG A 64 7.87 1.42 12.15
CA ARG A 64 9.34 1.54 12.14
C ARG A 64 9.98 0.95 13.40
N TRP A 65 9.40 1.21 14.56
CA TRP A 65 9.90 0.65 15.81
C TRP A 65 9.83 -0.89 15.79
N MET A 66 8.68 -1.46 15.40
CA MET A 66 8.48 -2.90 15.27
C MET A 66 9.46 -3.55 14.29
N LEU A 67 9.71 -2.92 13.14
CA LEU A 67 10.67 -3.43 12.15
C LEU A 67 12.10 -3.50 12.69
N ARG A 68 12.46 -2.64 13.65
CA ARG A 68 13.78 -2.60 14.28
C ARG A 68 13.90 -3.58 15.45
N THR A 69 12.84 -3.74 16.25
CA THR A 69 12.85 -4.58 17.45
C THR A 69 12.53 -6.04 17.15
N ILE A 70 11.69 -6.30 16.14
CA ILE A 70 11.24 -7.65 15.78
C ILE A 70 11.41 -7.86 14.26
N PRO A 71 12.66 -7.89 13.75
CA PRO A 71 12.92 -8.00 12.31
C PRO A 71 12.40 -9.32 11.72
N GLY A 72 12.28 -10.38 12.53
CA GLY A 72 11.81 -11.70 12.10
C GLY A 72 10.38 -11.70 11.53
N LEU A 73 9.50 -10.78 11.96
CA LEU A 73 8.15 -10.67 11.39
C LEU A 73 8.19 -10.17 9.94
N ALA A 74 9.10 -9.25 9.65
CA ALA A 74 9.23 -8.64 8.32
C ALA A 74 10.16 -9.44 7.39
N LYS A 75 11.19 -10.10 7.94
CA LYS A 75 12.18 -10.92 7.24
C LYS A 75 11.83 -12.42 7.22
N SER A 76 10.54 -12.76 7.32
CA SER A 76 10.05 -14.15 7.23
C SER A 76 9.44 -14.41 5.86
N LYS A 77 10.01 -15.34 5.10
CA LYS A 77 9.43 -15.79 3.81
C LYS A 77 8.06 -16.48 3.95
N LYS A 78 7.75 -16.99 5.15
CA LYS A 78 6.46 -17.64 5.45
C LYS A 78 5.36 -16.61 5.72
N LEU A 79 5.67 -15.56 6.48
CA LEU A 79 4.69 -14.57 6.93
C LEU A 79 4.59 -13.36 5.99
N ASN A 80 5.68 -13.01 5.31
CA ASN A 80 5.75 -11.86 4.44
C ASN A 80 5.96 -12.28 2.98
N ALA A 81 4.86 -12.31 2.21
CA ALA A 81 4.91 -12.62 0.78
C ALA A 81 5.80 -11.65 -0.02
N TRP A 82 5.89 -10.38 0.40
CA TRP A 82 6.73 -9.38 -0.25
C TRP A 82 8.23 -9.70 -0.11
N TYR A 83 8.64 -10.32 1.00
CA TYR A 83 10.03 -10.69 1.29
C TYR A 83 10.49 -11.97 0.57
N LYS A 84 9.59 -12.73 -0.08
CA LYS A 84 9.97 -13.98 -0.75
C LYS A 84 11.00 -13.77 -1.86
N GLN A 85 10.91 -12.65 -2.57
CA GLN A 85 11.74 -12.32 -3.74
C GLN A 85 12.49 -10.98 -3.57
N ARG A 86 12.50 -10.41 -2.37
CA ARG A 86 13.07 -9.08 -2.10
C ARG A 86 13.84 -9.10 -0.80
N GLU A 87 14.93 -8.37 -0.75
CA GLU A 87 15.61 -8.07 0.51
C GLU A 87 14.94 -6.89 1.21
N MET A 88 14.86 -6.97 2.55
CA MET A 88 14.25 -5.93 3.37
C MET A 88 15.34 -4.93 3.74
N PRO A 89 15.22 -3.65 3.34
CA PRO A 89 16.19 -2.62 3.74
C PRO A 89 16.16 -2.41 5.26
N GLU A 90 17.22 -1.80 5.79
CA GLU A 90 17.24 -1.41 7.19
C GLU A 90 16.14 -0.38 7.48
N ALA A 91 15.39 -0.58 8.55
CA ALA A 91 14.31 0.32 8.92
C ALA A 91 14.90 1.66 9.41
N PRO A 92 14.55 2.81 8.79
CA PRO A 92 15.14 4.09 9.13
C PRO A 92 14.78 4.53 10.55
N LYS A 93 15.59 5.40 11.16
CA LYS A 93 15.33 5.91 12.52
C LYS A 93 14.13 6.85 12.58
N GLU A 94 13.86 7.60 11.51
CA GLU A 94 12.79 8.59 11.43
C GLU A 94 12.13 8.61 10.04
N SER A 95 10.98 9.28 9.92
CA SER A 95 10.36 9.50 8.60
C SER A 95 11.06 10.64 7.89
N PHE A 96 10.97 10.67 6.56
CA PHE A 96 11.31 11.86 5.78
C PHE A 96 10.62 13.12 6.32
N ARG A 97 9.35 13.03 6.72
CA ARG A 97 8.62 14.17 7.30
C ARG A 97 9.23 14.65 8.61
N ASP A 98 9.55 13.74 9.53
CA ASP A 98 10.13 14.10 10.84
C ASP A 98 11.51 14.72 10.65
N TRP A 99 12.33 14.13 9.77
CA TRP A 99 13.59 14.71 9.33
C TRP A 99 13.37 16.12 8.75
N TYR A 100 12.43 16.27 7.83
CA TYR A 100 12.14 17.55 7.16
C TYR A 100 11.68 18.63 8.14
N VAL A 101 10.83 18.30 9.11
CA VAL A 101 10.39 19.24 10.15
C VAL A 101 11.57 19.67 11.05
N LYS A 102 12.52 18.78 11.33
CA LYS A 102 13.73 19.10 12.11
C LYS A 102 14.76 19.93 11.35
N ASN A 103 14.85 19.72 10.04
CA ASN A 103 15.94 20.26 9.20
C ASN A 103 15.51 21.47 8.35
N LYS A 104 14.20 21.75 8.25
CA LYS A 104 13.72 23.03 7.76
C LYS A 104 14.08 24.12 8.78
N LYS A 105 14.96 25.04 8.37
CA LYS A 105 14.96 26.41 8.90
C LYS A 105 13.71 27.14 8.40
#